data_AF-A0A841I150-F1
#
_entry.id   AF-A0A841I150-F1
#
_cell.length_a   1.000
_cell.length_b   1.000
_cell.length_c   1.000
_cell.angle_alpha   90.00
_cell.angle_beta   90.00
_cell.angle_gamma   90.00
#
_symmetry.space_group_name_H-M   'P 1'
#
loop_
_entity.id
_entity.type
_entity.pdbx_description
1 polymer ?
#
loop_
_entity_poly.entity_id
_entity_poly.type
_entity_poly.pdbx_seq_one_letter_code
_entity_poly.pdbx_strand_id
1 'polypeptide(L)'
;MKKLVLSGLLLVSGAAFGQARISPQSIIVNPTPPAPTELGVNVWTDKDPSGNGSPDYYPGEHIRLYVSTTRDAYVYLFNVDPNGKVDLILPNRYSGGENFVKANTVKVFPPEGAGFTFDIAAPYGQNKVLALASKTPLNLDEIARFQSNQNSGFAEVTVKSQAGLAQALSIVVNPVPQNSWITDTALYNVANRRPQTGSVQFQSNPAGANVYVDGRLIGRTPTSVANLTAGRHDVRISLPGYLEYSTTLNVGRDPQTVRVDLRPEVRQGSLQIDSNVQGAEVYINDRRAGRAPGNFANLNEGSYRVRVTAPGYEDYTTTVNVRAGTTVTVNAQLRSEQSRVTLRSNVEGAVVFVNGRQMGTISRGGLSLTLDRGVYEFVVIAPGYRTSVSRVELRADVTLTTNLSRL
;
A
#
# COMPACT_ATOMS: atom_id res chain seq x y z
N MET A 1 45.53 54.63 -78.79
CA MET A 1 45.32 53.37 -78.05
C MET A 1 46.37 53.27 -76.95
N LYS A 2 45.91 53.01 -75.72
CA LYS A 2 46.56 52.59 -74.47
C LYS A 2 48.06 52.92 -74.22
N LYS A 3 48.29 53.70 -73.15
CA LYS A 3 49.57 54.01 -72.51
C LYS A 3 50.07 52.84 -71.64
N LEU A 4 51.39 52.62 -71.64
CA LEU A 4 52.16 51.96 -70.57
C LEU A 4 52.29 52.90 -69.36
N VAL A 5 52.40 52.34 -68.15
CA VAL A 5 53.54 52.52 -67.20
C VAL A 5 53.45 51.45 -66.09
N LEU A 6 54.62 50.91 -65.73
CA LEU A 6 54.96 49.94 -64.69
C LEU A 6 54.90 50.58 -63.29
N SER A 7 54.38 49.90 -62.27
CA SER A 7 54.62 50.23 -60.85
C SER A 7 54.35 49.02 -59.96
N GLY A 8 55.31 48.67 -59.11
CA GLY A 8 55.27 47.54 -58.17
C GLY A 8 54.28 47.77 -57.02
N LEU A 9 53.81 46.67 -56.42
CA LEU A 9 52.98 46.71 -55.22
C LEU A 9 53.62 45.87 -54.11
N LEU A 10 53.83 46.55 -52.98
CA LEU A 10 54.41 46.07 -51.74
C LEU A 10 53.63 44.89 -51.13
N LEU A 11 54.39 43.95 -50.57
CA LEU A 11 53.99 43.15 -49.43
C LEU A 11 53.65 44.07 -48.24
N VAL A 12 52.39 44.08 -47.82
CA VAL A 12 52.03 44.44 -46.45
C VAL A 12 51.32 43.23 -45.86
N SER A 13 52.07 42.47 -45.07
CA SER A 13 51.55 41.51 -44.10
C SER A 13 50.65 42.27 -43.12
N GLY A 14 49.35 42.26 -43.38
CA GLY A 14 48.35 42.65 -42.41
C GLY A 14 48.36 41.64 -41.28
N ALA A 15 49.03 41.96 -40.17
CA ALA A 15 48.80 41.29 -38.91
C ALA A 15 47.31 41.46 -38.56
N ALA A 16 46.56 40.37 -38.64
CA ALA A 16 45.22 40.32 -38.09
C ALA A 16 45.37 40.47 -36.57
N PHE A 17 45.13 41.68 -36.05
CA PHE A 17 44.87 41.87 -34.63
C PHE A 17 43.62 41.06 -34.30
N GLY A 18 43.82 39.89 -33.68
CA GLY A 18 42.74 39.09 -33.13
C GLY A 18 42.02 39.91 -32.08
N GLN A 19 40.84 40.41 -32.42
CA GLN A 19 39.95 41.05 -31.45
C GLN A 19 39.60 40.05 -30.35
N ALA A 20 39.70 40.50 -29.10
CA ALA A 20 39.28 39.74 -27.94
C ALA A 20 37.84 39.24 -28.15
N ARG A 21 37.65 37.92 -28.16
CA ARG A 21 36.31 37.32 -28.17
C ARG A 21 35.71 37.51 -26.78
N ILE A 22 34.84 38.50 -26.65
CA ILE A 22 33.98 38.63 -25.47
C ILE A 22 32.88 37.58 -25.63
N SER A 23 32.98 36.46 -24.89
CA SER A 23 31.79 35.67 -24.62
C SER A 23 31.06 36.32 -23.45
N PRO A 24 29.72 36.36 -23.43
CA PRO A 24 28.93 36.83 -22.28
C PRO A 24 29.19 36.05 -20.96
N GLN A 25 30.09 35.07 -21.00
CA GLN A 25 30.45 34.15 -19.92
C GLN A 25 31.78 34.51 -19.24
N SER A 26 32.59 35.42 -19.80
CA SER A 26 33.90 35.79 -19.24
C SER A 26 33.89 37.23 -18.71
N ILE A 27 33.58 37.41 -17.42
CA ILE A 27 33.71 38.72 -16.76
C ILE A 27 35.20 39.06 -16.51
N ILE A 28 36.08 38.07 -16.67
CA ILE A 28 37.53 38.21 -16.63
C ILE A 28 38.04 38.03 -18.06
N VAL A 29 38.77 39.01 -18.60
CA VAL A 29 39.38 38.91 -19.93
C VAL A 29 40.50 37.87 -19.84
N ASN A 30 40.22 36.63 -20.25
CA ASN A 30 41.28 35.65 -20.41
C ASN A 30 42.36 36.25 -21.32
N PRO A 31 43.66 36.09 -21.00
CA PRO A 31 44.72 36.40 -21.95
C PRO A 31 44.43 35.70 -23.28
N THR A 32 44.91 36.29 -24.37
CA THR A 32 44.84 35.76 -25.75
C THR A 32 45.00 34.24 -25.74
N PRO A 33 44.20 33.45 -26.50
CA PRO A 33 44.13 32.00 -26.37
C PRO A 33 45.53 31.38 -26.23
N PRO A 34 45.77 30.59 -25.17
CA PRO A 34 47.12 30.24 -24.81
C PRO A 34 47.79 29.50 -25.96
N ALA A 35 48.98 29.96 -26.35
CA ALA A 35 49.85 29.13 -27.17
C ALA A 35 50.04 27.77 -26.45
N PRO A 36 50.33 26.66 -27.16
CA PRO A 36 50.46 25.32 -26.53
C PRO A 36 51.47 25.24 -25.36
N THR A 37 52.31 26.26 -25.20
CA THR A 37 53.31 26.42 -24.14
C THR A 37 52.82 27.19 -22.91
N GLU A 38 51.64 27.80 -22.94
CA GLU A 38 51.11 28.69 -21.92
C GLU A 38 50.23 27.98 -20.87
N LEU A 39 49.94 28.68 -19.77
CA LEU A 39 49.13 28.14 -18.67
C LEU A 39 47.67 28.00 -19.12
N GLY A 40 47.14 26.80 -19.03
CA GLY A 40 45.72 26.46 -19.17
C GLY A 40 45.17 25.91 -17.87
N VAL A 41 43.87 26.06 -17.67
CA VAL A 41 43.11 25.47 -16.56
C VAL A 41 41.82 24.90 -17.11
N ASN A 42 41.43 23.72 -16.62
CA ASN A 42 40.15 23.10 -16.91
C ASN A 42 39.46 22.73 -15.60
N VAL A 43 38.18 23.05 -15.45
CA VAL A 43 37.35 22.68 -14.28
C VAL A 43 36.07 21.97 -14.73
N TRP A 44 35.67 20.94 -14.02
CA TRP A 44 34.44 20.19 -14.32
C TRP A 44 33.85 19.52 -13.07
N THR A 45 32.65 18.96 -13.23
CA THR A 45 31.90 18.28 -12.16
C THR A 45 31.86 16.78 -12.40
N ASP A 46 31.59 15.97 -11.38
CA ASP A 46 31.51 14.51 -11.50
C ASP A 46 30.45 14.02 -12.49
N LYS A 47 29.38 14.79 -12.72
CA LYS A 47 28.31 14.44 -13.68
C LYS A 47 28.54 14.94 -15.10
N ASP A 48 29.54 15.81 -15.31
CA ASP A 48 29.91 16.26 -16.64
C ASP A 48 31.44 16.32 -16.80
N PRO A 49 32.09 15.17 -17.09
CA PRO A 49 33.53 15.12 -17.36
C PRO A 49 33.98 15.94 -18.56
N SER A 50 33.06 16.42 -19.41
CA SER A 50 33.41 17.25 -20.57
C SER A 50 33.67 18.71 -20.21
N GLY A 51 33.12 19.18 -19.07
CA GLY A 51 33.19 20.57 -18.61
C GLY A 51 32.33 21.57 -19.40
N ASN A 52 31.61 21.14 -20.44
CA ASN A 52 30.89 22.03 -21.37
C ASN A 52 29.37 22.11 -21.12
N GLY A 53 28.84 21.28 -20.22
CA GLY A 53 27.43 21.16 -19.90
C GLY A 53 27.04 21.88 -18.61
N SER A 54 25.80 21.61 -18.18
CA SER A 54 25.24 22.09 -16.91
C SER A 54 24.38 20.97 -16.31
N PRO A 55 24.99 19.89 -15.78
CA PRO A 55 24.26 18.75 -15.26
C PRO A 55 23.36 19.12 -14.07
N ASP A 56 22.26 18.38 -13.94
CA ASP A 56 21.33 18.54 -12.82
C ASP A 56 21.80 17.74 -11.59
N TYR A 57 21.85 18.43 -10.46
CA TYR A 57 22.00 17.88 -9.13
C TYR A 57 20.73 18.13 -8.31
N TYR A 58 20.49 17.24 -7.36
CA TYR A 58 19.31 17.30 -6.50
C TYR A 58 19.71 17.45 -5.03
N PRO A 59 18.91 18.14 -4.19
CA PRO A 59 19.23 18.29 -2.78
C PRO A 59 19.56 16.96 -2.09
N GLY A 60 20.65 16.94 -1.32
CA GLY A 60 21.18 15.77 -0.63
C GLY A 60 22.15 14.91 -1.46
N GLU A 61 22.30 15.18 -2.77
CA GLU A 61 23.41 14.62 -3.54
C GLU A 61 24.74 15.30 -3.15
N HIS A 62 25.85 14.63 -3.44
CA HIS A 62 27.18 15.18 -3.22
C HIS A 62 27.84 15.49 -4.56
N ILE A 63 28.43 16.67 -4.68
CA ILE A 63 29.19 17.06 -5.87
C ILE A 63 30.69 16.89 -5.64
N ARG A 64 31.41 16.41 -6.66
CA ARG A 64 32.88 16.47 -6.71
C ARG A 64 33.32 17.37 -7.85
N LEU A 65 34.29 18.22 -7.55
CA LEU A 65 34.87 19.17 -8.47
C LEU A 65 36.26 18.70 -8.85
N TYR A 66 36.57 18.80 -10.13
CA TYR A 66 37.84 18.38 -10.69
C TYR A 66 38.49 19.58 -11.35
N VAL A 67 39.79 19.74 -11.15
CA VAL A 67 40.56 20.80 -11.80
C VAL A 67 41.92 20.27 -12.26
N SER A 68 42.35 20.71 -13.44
CA SER A 68 43.69 20.42 -13.97
C SER A 68 44.31 21.65 -14.60
N THR A 69 45.64 21.69 -14.63
CA THR A 69 46.41 22.77 -15.24
C THR A 69 47.48 22.22 -16.18
N THR A 70 47.82 22.94 -17.25
CA THR A 70 48.88 22.52 -18.20
C THR A 70 50.29 22.79 -17.67
N ARG A 71 50.41 23.62 -16.63
CA ARG A 71 51.65 24.02 -15.94
C ARG A 71 51.42 24.02 -14.43
N ASP A 72 52.50 23.95 -13.66
CA ASP A 72 52.47 24.15 -12.22
C ASP A 72 51.85 25.52 -11.92
N ALA A 73 50.81 25.53 -11.08
CA ALA A 73 50.03 26.74 -10.80
C ALA A 73 49.31 26.65 -9.45
N TYR A 74 49.00 27.82 -8.91
CA TYR A 74 48.07 28.00 -7.80
C TYR A 74 46.67 28.18 -8.36
N VAL A 75 45.72 27.35 -7.90
CA VAL A 75 44.34 27.30 -8.36
C VAL A 75 43.39 27.73 -7.26
N TYR A 76 42.51 28.65 -7.59
CA TYR A 76 41.47 29.16 -6.71
C TYR A 76 40.11 28.74 -7.27
N LEU A 77 39.29 28.09 -6.45
CA LEU A 77 37.96 27.64 -6.86
C LEU A 77 36.90 28.43 -6.10
N PHE A 78 35.99 29.05 -6.83
CA PHE A 78 34.86 29.79 -6.28
C PHE A 78 33.55 29.17 -6.76
N ASN A 79 32.61 28.92 -5.86
CA ASN A 79 31.23 28.65 -6.23
C ASN A 79 30.44 29.97 -6.22
N VAL A 80 29.61 30.18 -7.23
CA VAL A 80 28.64 31.28 -7.30
C VAL A 80 27.27 30.65 -7.43
N ASP A 81 26.41 30.88 -6.43
CA ASP A 81 25.04 30.34 -6.43
C ASP A 81 24.09 31.19 -7.33
N PRO A 82 22.85 30.71 -7.57
CA PRO A 82 21.85 31.43 -8.38
C PRO A 82 21.47 32.82 -7.84
N ASN A 83 21.66 33.05 -6.54
CA ASN A 83 21.41 34.33 -5.89
C ASN A 83 22.65 35.26 -5.94
N GLY A 84 23.77 34.78 -6.48
CA GLY A 84 25.03 35.50 -6.58
C GLY A 84 25.92 35.42 -5.33
N LYS A 85 25.56 34.59 -4.33
CA LYS A 85 26.41 34.33 -3.18
C LYS A 85 27.66 33.58 -3.66
N VAL A 86 28.83 34.02 -3.17
CA VAL A 86 30.12 33.42 -3.51
C VAL A 86 30.67 32.66 -2.33
N ASP A 87 31.16 31.45 -2.56
CA ASP A 87 31.88 30.64 -1.58
C ASP A 87 33.28 30.29 -2.13
N LEU A 88 34.32 30.44 -1.31
CA LEU A 88 35.67 30.00 -1.66
C LEU A 88 35.81 28.51 -1.34
N ILE A 89 35.87 27.68 -2.37
CA ILE A 89 36.09 26.23 -2.25
C ILE A 89 37.56 25.95 -2.02
N LEU A 90 38.46 26.64 -2.73
CA LEU A 90 39.91 26.41 -2.69
C LEU A 90 40.68 27.72 -2.76
N PRO A 91 41.71 27.96 -1.90
CA PRO A 91 42.17 27.09 -0.81
C PRO A 91 41.15 26.97 0.33
N ASN A 92 41.30 25.94 1.15
CA ASN A 92 40.55 25.78 2.41
C ASN A 92 41.45 25.11 3.47
N ARG A 93 41.00 25.09 4.74
CA ARG A 93 41.77 24.54 5.88
C ARG A 93 41.61 23.03 6.06
N TYR A 94 40.86 22.35 5.21
CA TYR A 94 40.70 20.89 5.30
C TYR A 94 41.90 20.17 4.68
N SER A 95 42.09 18.89 5.04
CA SER A 95 43.08 18.03 4.41
C SER A 95 42.89 18.00 2.89
N GLY A 96 43.94 18.30 2.14
CA GLY A 96 43.91 18.43 0.67
C GLY A 96 43.49 19.81 0.14
N GLY A 97 43.15 20.76 1.02
CA GLY A 97 42.73 22.13 0.71
C GLY A 97 43.81 23.09 0.20
N GLU A 98 45.03 22.60 -0.04
CA GLU A 98 46.11 23.34 -0.69
C GLU A 98 45.67 23.83 -2.08
N ASN A 99 46.08 25.02 -2.50
CA ASN A 99 45.72 25.54 -3.83
C ASN A 99 46.75 25.20 -4.93
N PHE A 100 47.93 24.67 -4.60
CA PHE A 100 48.91 24.30 -5.62
C PHE A 100 48.50 23.02 -6.38
N VAL A 101 48.62 23.07 -7.71
CA VAL A 101 48.32 21.98 -8.66
C VAL A 101 49.52 21.80 -9.59
N LYS A 102 50.01 20.56 -9.71
CA LYS A 102 51.11 20.22 -10.62
C LYS A 102 50.63 20.13 -12.05
N ALA A 103 51.49 20.51 -12.99
CA ALA A 103 51.25 20.40 -14.43
C ALA A 103 50.74 19.00 -14.80
N ASN A 104 49.67 18.97 -15.60
CA ASN A 104 49.06 17.77 -16.16
C ASN A 104 48.57 16.76 -15.11
N THR A 105 48.25 17.23 -13.90
CA THR A 105 47.59 16.42 -12.86
C THR A 105 46.16 16.91 -12.64
N VAL A 106 45.27 15.98 -12.26
CA VAL A 106 43.90 16.30 -11.88
C VAL A 106 43.80 16.32 -10.37
N LYS A 107 43.32 17.44 -9.83
CA LYS A 107 42.99 17.58 -8.41
C LYS A 107 41.48 17.46 -8.23
N VAL A 108 41.05 16.71 -7.22
CA VAL A 108 39.64 16.41 -6.93
C VAL A 108 39.25 16.97 -5.57
N PHE A 109 38.08 17.59 -5.49
CA PHE A 109 37.54 18.23 -4.30
C PHE A 109 36.08 17.86 -4.03
N PRO A 110 35.75 17.36 -2.82
CA PRO A 110 36.68 16.95 -1.77
C PRO A 110 37.56 15.77 -2.23
N PRO A 111 38.79 15.61 -1.69
CA PRO A 111 39.63 14.46 -2.03
C PRO A 111 38.97 13.15 -1.55
N GLU A 112 39.37 12.04 -2.15
CA GLU A 112 38.89 10.73 -1.72
C GLU A 112 39.23 10.47 -0.25
N GLY A 113 38.24 10.01 0.53
CA GLY A 113 38.39 9.79 1.98
C GLY A 113 38.38 11.06 2.85
N ALA A 114 38.07 12.24 2.28
CA ALA A 114 37.89 13.45 3.07
C ALA A 114 36.77 13.29 4.11
N GLY A 115 36.97 13.86 5.31
CA GLY A 115 35.95 13.91 6.37
C GLY A 115 34.82 14.90 6.11
N PHE A 116 34.62 15.38 4.87
CA PHE A 116 33.57 16.31 4.48
C PHE A 116 33.10 16.07 3.04
N THR A 117 31.85 16.45 2.74
CA THR A 117 31.22 16.40 1.42
C THR A 117 30.73 17.78 1.01
N PHE A 118 30.58 18.02 -0.29
CA PHE A 118 29.82 19.17 -0.79
C PHE A 118 28.39 18.74 -1.05
N ASP A 119 27.53 19.02 -0.09
CA ASP A 119 26.12 18.67 -0.17
C ASP A 119 25.37 19.69 -1.02
N ILE A 120 24.62 19.18 -1.98
CA ILE A 120 23.75 19.99 -2.82
C ILE A 120 22.54 20.41 -1.99
N ALA A 121 22.26 21.71 -1.96
CA ALA A 121 21.15 22.30 -1.24
C ALA A 121 20.56 23.48 -2.02
N ALA A 122 19.38 23.93 -1.59
CA ALA A 122 18.77 25.16 -2.10
C ALA A 122 19.70 26.37 -1.86
N PRO A 123 19.65 27.42 -2.70
CA PRO A 123 18.60 27.74 -3.68
C PRO A 123 18.65 26.93 -4.98
N TYR A 124 17.47 26.71 -5.57
CA TYR A 124 17.34 26.07 -6.90
C TYR A 124 17.80 27.02 -8.01
N GLY A 125 18.44 26.48 -9.05
CA GLY A 125 18.91 27.23 -10.20
C GLY A 125 20.33 26.88 -10.62
N GLN A 126 20.85 27.62 -11.59
CA GLN A 126 22.20 27.40 -12.12
C GLN A 126 23.27 28.00 -11.20
N ASN A 127 24.23 27.16 -10.82
CA ASN A 127 25.43 27.51 -10.08
C ASN A 127 26.63 27.52 -11.03
N LYS A 128 27.68 28.24 -10.65
CA LYS A 128 28.92 28.35 -11.42
C LYS A 128 30.12 28.06 -10.53
N VAL A 129 31.02 27.20 -10.99
CA VAL A 129 32.32 26.98 -10.36
C VAL A 129 33.38 27.65 -11.23
N LEU A 130 33.93 28.76 -10.74
CA LEU A 130 35.02 29.48 -11.39
C LEU A 130 36.36 28.95 -10.89
N ALA A 131 37.20 28.49 -11.80
CA ALA A 131 38.60 28.21 -11.54
C ALA A 131 39.47 29.36 -12.03
N LEU A 132 40.30 29.91 -11.15
CA LEU A 132 41.35 30.87 -11.46
C LEU A 132 42.70 30.24 -11.19
N ALA A 133 43.53 30.05 -12.22
CA ALA A 133 44.88 29.54 -12.09
C ALA A 133 45.90 30.67 -12.28
N SER A 134 46.97 30.67 -11.49
CA SER A 134 48.09 31.61 -11.59
C SER A 134 49.43 30.92 -11.36
N LYS A 135 50.48 31.31 -12.10
CA LYS A 135 51.85 30.80 -11.92
C LYS A 135 52.46 31.26 -10.59
N THR A 136 51.99 32.38 -10.04
CA THR A 136 52.42 32.93 -8.75
C THR A 136 51.25 32.97 -7.77
N PRO A 137 51.48 32.81 -6.46
CA PRO A 137 50.42 32.97 -5.47
C PRO A 137 49.75 34.33 -5.58
N LEU A 138 48.42 34.33 -5.55
CA LEU A 138 47.58 35.52 -5.48
C LEU A 138 47.21 35.81 -4.03
N ASN A 139 47.17 37.09 -3.67
CA ASN A 139 46.63 37.55 -2.39
C ASN A 139 45.10 37.72 -2.52
N LEU A 140 44.33 36.98 -1.70
CA LEU A 140 42.87 37.03 -1.68
C LEU A 140 42.27 37.73 -0.44
N ASP A 141 43.07 38.41 0.38
CA ASP A 141 42.65 38.96 1.69
C ASP A 141 41.49 39.97 1.57
N GLU A 142 41.33 40.59 0.39
CA GLU A 142 40.22 41.50 0.08
C GLU A 142 38.92 40.76 -0.32
N ILE A 143 39.04 39.52 -0.79
CA ILE A 143 37.93 38.70 -1.33
C ILE A 143 37.45 37.70 -0.29
N ALA A 144 38.37 37.02 0.38
CA ALA A 144 38.10 35.93 1.28
C ALA A 144 39.02 36.00 2.50
N ARG A 145 38.45 35.90 3.70
CA ARG A 145 39.19 35.98 4.96
C ARG A 145 38.96 34.73 5.80
N PHE A 146 40.06 34.14 6.24
CA PHE A 146 40.04 33.06 7.22
C PHE A 146 40.13 33.66 8.63
N GLN A 147 39.00 33.78 9.32
CA GLN A 147 38.99 34.28 10.70
C GLN A 147 39.63 33.26 11.66
N SER A 148 40.41 33.73 12.63
CA SER A 148 41.09 32.87 13.62
C SER A 148 40.11 32.18 14.59
N ASN A 149 38.91 32.74 14.75
CA ASN A 149 37.92 32.31 15.74
C ASN A 149 36.73 31.52 15.13
N GLN A 150 36.77 31.21 13.84
CA GLN A 150 35.74 30.40 13.19
C GLN A 150 36.18 28.94 13.11
N ASN A 151 35.31 28.04 13.58
CA ASN A 151 35.48 26.58 13.46
C ASN A 151 35.21 26.05 12.03
N SER A 152 34.91 26.92 11.05
CA SER A 152 34.73 26.52 9.65
C SER A 152 36.07 26.39 8.93
N GLY A 153 36.24 25.31 8.16
CA GLY A 153 37.43 25.14 7.32
C GLY A 153 37.42 25.98 6.03
N PHE A 154 36.31 26.67 5.73
CA PHE A 154 36.17 27.57 4.58
C PHE A 154 36.32 29.04 4.98
N ALA A 155 36.80 29.87 4.05
CA ALA A 155 36.92 31.31 4.26
C ALA A 155 35.57 32.03 4.15
N GLU A 156 35.42 33.12 4.89
CA GLU A 156 34.31 34.04 4.70
C GLU A 156 34.58 34.91 3.47
N VAL A 157 33.70 34.83 2.46
CA VAL A 157 33.78 35.65 1.25
C VAL A 157 32.98 36.93 1.44
N THR A 158 33.63 38.07 1.29
CA THR A 158 33.04 39.41 1.53
C THR A 158 32.22 39.91 0.34
N VAL A 159 32.43 39.30 -0.83
CA VAL A 159 31.80 39.66 -2.09
C VAL A 159 30.39 39.08 -2.19
N LYS A 160 29.41 39.96 -2.45
CA LYS A 160 27.98 39.61 -2.44
C LYS A 160 27.35 39.34 -3.82
N SER A 161 28.12 39.42 -4.91
CA SER A 161 27.59 39.22 -6.26
C SER A 161 28.65 38.75 -7.25
N GLN A 162 28.19 38.16 -8.37
CA GLN A 162 29.06 37.75 -9.47
C GLN A 162 29.87 38.92 -10.06
N ALA A 163 29.26 40.10 -10.19
CA ALA A 163 29.94 41.30 -10.69
C ALA A 163 31.00 41.81 -9.71
N GLY A 164 30.69 41.79 -8.40
CA GLY A 164 31.65 42.14 -7.37
C GLY A 164 32.85 41.18 -7.35
N LEU A 165 32.62 39.90 -7.64
CA LEU A 165 33.69 38.89 -7.65
C LEU A 165 34.65 39.17 -8.79
N ALA A 166 34.12 39.43 -9.99
CA ALA A 166 34.97 39.74 -11.12
C ALA A 166 35.77 41.05 -10.93
N GLN A 167 35.15 42.07 -10.34
CA GLN A 167 35.86 43.30 -10.00
C GLN A 167 36.99 43.03 -9.01
N ALA A 168 36.72 42.29 -7.94
CA ALA A 168 37.75 42.00 -6.94
C ALA A 168 38.86 41.12 -7.51
N LEU A 169 38.53 40.11 -8.32
CA LEU A 169 39.51 39.26 -8.99
C LEU A 169 40.36 40.06 -9.99
N SER A 170 39.79 41.06 -10.68
CA SER A 170 40.57 41.94 -11.57
C SER A 170 41.65 42.70 -10.80
N ILE A 171 41.36 43.16 -9.58
CA ILE A 171 42.34 43.84 -8.71
C ILE A 171 43.44 42.86 -8.30
N VAL A 172 43.06 41.63 -7.93
CA VAL A 172 44.00 40.60 -7.49
C VAL A 172 44.96 40.15 -8.58
N VAL A 173 44.51 40.11 -9.85
CA VAL A 173 45.37 39.66 -10.96
C VAL A 173 46.13 40.79 -11.68
N ASN A 174 45.76 42.06 -11.47
CA ASN A 174 46.47 43.19 -12.07
C ASN A 174 47.98 43.29 -11.75
N PRO A 175 48.47 42.88 -10.55
CA PRO A 175 49.90 42.91 -10.25
C PRO A 175 50.72 41.84 -10.99
N VAL A 176 50.08 40.83 -11.59
CA VAL A 176 50.77 39.71 -12.24
C VAL A 176 50.72 39.83 -13.77
N PRO A 177 51.76 39.37 -14.50
CA PRO A 177 51.77 39.42 -15.96
C PRO A 177 50.53 38.78 -16.57
N GLN A 178 49.96 39.39 -17.61
CA GLN A 178 48.69 38.93 -18.19
C GLN A 178 48.74 37.47 -18.69
N ASN A 179 49.92 36.96 -19.07
CA ASN A 179 50.15 35.57 -19.50
C ASN A 179 50.53 34.59 -18.35
N SER A 180 50.37 35.02 -17.09
CA SER A 180 50.68 34.20 -15.92
C SER A 180 49.44 33.70 -15.19
N TRP A 181 48.24 34.04 -15.65
CA TRP A 181 46.98 33.59 -15.07
C TRP A 181 45.93 33.30 -16.15
N ILE A 182 44.94 32.46 -15.83
CA ILE A 182 43.84 32.11 -16.72
C ILE A 182 42.64 31.64 -15.91
N THR A 183 41.44 31.73 -16.50
CA THR A 183 40.21 31.22 -15.87
C THR A 183 39.48 30.21 -16.74
N ASP A 184 38.74 29.33 -16.08
CA ASP A 184 37.75 28.42 -16.67
C ASP A 184 36.51 28.30 -15.77
N THR A 185 35.38 27.85 -16.30
CA THR A 185 34.12 27.77 -15.55
C THR A 185 33.34 26.50 -15.86
N ALA A 186 32.94 25.79 -14.80
CA ALA A 186 31.98 24.70 -14.88
C ALA A 186 30.60 25.16 -14.40
N LEU A 187 29.53 24.66 -15.02
CA LEU A 187 28.15 24.96 -14.63
C LEU A 187 27.49 23.71 -14.04
N TYR A 188 26.54 23.89 -13.12
CA TYR A 188 25.64 22.83 -12.67
C TYR A 188 24.31 23.42 -12.21
N ASN A 189 23.22 22.65 -12.22
CA ASN A 189 21.92 23.10 -11.74
C ASN A 189 21.56 22.41 -10.43
N VAL A 190 20.99 23.15 -9.47
CA VAL A 190 20.25 22.56 -8.36
C VAL A 190 18.79 22.49 -8.75
N ALA A 191 18.31 21.29 -9.08
CA ALA A 191 16.96 21.02 -9.55
C ALA A 191 16.07 20.48 -8.42
N ASN A 192 14.76 20.70 -8.53
CA ASN A 192 13.78 20.10 -7.62
C ASN A 192 13.31 18.75 -8.18
N ARG A 193 13.43 17.66 -7.42
CA ARG A 193 12.80 16.38 -7.77
C ARG A 193 11.30 16.49 -7.54
N ARG A 194 10.53 16.75 -8.59
CA ARG A 194 9.09 16.46 -8.52
C ARG A 194 8.91 14.95 -8.38
N PRO A 195 8.21 14.46 -7.35
CA PRO A 195 7.89 13.04 -7.24
C PRO A 195 7.22 12.61 -8.54
N GLN A 196 7.76 11.57 -9.19
CA GLN A 196 7.04 10.99 -10.31
C GLN A 196 5.76 10.38 -9.76
N THR A 197 4.63 10.67 -10.39
CA THR A 197 3.34 10.10 -10.02
C THR A 197 2.68 9.46 -11.23
N GLY A 198 1.80 8.51 -10.98
CA GLY A 198 0.99 7.82 -11.99
C GLY A 198 -0.48 7.76 -11.61
N SER A 199 -1.30 7.46 -12.61
CA SER A 199 -2.74 7.27 -12.47
C SER A 199 -3.11 5.79 -12.47
N VAL A 200 -3.93 5.35 -11.53
CA VAL A 200 -4.43 3.97 -11.45
C VAL A 200 -5.95 3.98 -11.34
N GLN A 201 -6.61 3.21 -12.20
CA GLN A 201 -8.05 2.94 -12.10
C GLN A 201 -8.28 1.56 -11.50
N PHE A 202 -9.21 1.46 -10.54
CA PHE A 202 -9.61 0.23 -9.88
C PHE A 202 -11.05 -0.11 -10.25
N GLN A 203 -11.27 -1.33 -10.73
CA GLN A 203 -12.59 -1.86 -11.08
C GLN A 203 -12.77 -3.24 -10.44
N SER A 204 -13.98 -3.55 -10.00
CA SER A 204 -14.31 -4.90 -9.52
C SER A 204 -15.67 -5.36 -10.01
N ASN A 205 -15.85 -6.67 -10.03
CA ASN A 205 -17.12 -7.34 -10.25
C ASN A 205 -17.38 -8.30 -9.07
N PRO A 206 -18.38 -8.04 -8.22
CA PRO A 206 -19.33 -6.92 -8.27
C PRO A 206 -18.64 -5.57 -8.02
N ALA A 207 -19.27 -4.49 -8.49
CA ALA A 207 -18.85 -3.13 -8.17
C ALA A 207 -19.19 -2.76 -6.71
N GLY A 208 -18.63 -1.65 -6.21
CA GLY A 208 -18.85 -1.14 -4.86
C GLY A 208 -17.89 -1.68 -3.80
N ALA A 209 -16.84 -2.41 -4.20
CA ALA A 209 -15.81 -2.92 -3.30
C ALA A 209 -14.92 -1.78 -2.79
N ASN A 210 -14.57 -1.79 -1.50
CA ASN A 210 -13.64 -0.83 -0.93
C ASN A 210 -12.22 -1.08 -1.45
N VAL A 211 -11.53 -0.03 -1.88
CA VAL A 211 -10.15 -0.06 -2.37
C VAL A 211 -9.23 0.61 -1.36
N TYR A 212 -8.21 -0.12 -0.94
CA TYR A 212 -7.14 0.35 -0.07
C TYR A 212 -5.82 0.33 -0.82
N VAL A 213 -5.03 1.38 -0.65
CA VAL A 213 -3.66 1.48 -1.14
C VAL A 213 -2.77 1.83 0.04
N ASP A 214 -1.75 1.00 0.30
CA ASP A 214 -0.85 1.08 1.47
C ASP A 214 -1.61 1.20 2.80
N GLY A 215 -2.70 0.42 2.92
CA GLY A 215 -3.56 0.39 4.10
C GLY A 215 -4.56 1.56 4.21
N ARG A 216 -4.47 2.59 3.37
CA ARG A 216 -5.39 3.74 3.38
C ARG A 216 -6.58 3.51 2.45
N LEU A 217 -7.80 3.75 2.95
CA LEU A 217 -9.01 3.72 2.13
C LEU A 217 -9.00 4.86 1.11
N ILE A 218 -9.11 4.50 -0.16
CA ILE A 218 -9.13 5.43 -1.29
C ILE A 218 -10.56 5.71 -1.76
N GLY A 219 -11.42 4.69 -1.75
CA GLY A 219 -12.80 4.81 -2.22
C GLY A 219 -13.41 3.44 -2.51
N ARG A 220 -14.46 3.43 -3.34
CA ARG A 220 -15.15 2.21 -3.77
C ARG A 220 -15.08 2.04 -5.28
N THR A 221 -14.96 0.81 -5.76
CA THR A 221 -14.92 0.52 -7.20
C THR A 221 -16.25 0.87 -7.89
N PRO A 222 -16.22 1.39 -9.12
CA PRO A 222 -15.04 1.88 -9.83
C PRO A 222 -14.49 3.19 -9.21
N THR A 223 -13.18 3.30 -9.04
CA THR A 223 -12.51 4.53 -8.56
C THR A 223 -11.15 4.73 -9.24
N SER A 224 -10.63 5.95 -9.21
CA SER A 224 -9.34 6.32 -9.82
C SER A 224 -8.49 7.15 -8.85
N VAL A 225 -7.18 6.95 -8.89
CA VAL A 225 -6.17 7.75 -8.17
C VAL A 225 -5.20 8.32 -9.19
N ALA A 226 -5.14 9.64 -9.34
CA ALA A 226 -4.35 10.28 -10.41
C ALA A 226 -2.89 10.58 -10.03
N ASN A 227 -2.60 10.72 -8.73
CA ASN A 227 -1.30 11.19 -8.23
C ASN A 227 -0.68 10.19 -7.25
N LEU A 228 -0.70 8.90 -7.59
CA LEU A 228 -0.02 7.90 -6.77
C LEU A 228 1.48 7.97 -7.07
N THR A 229 2.32 7.98 -6.03
CA THR A 229 3.77 8.05 -6.21
C THR A 229 4.28 6.89 -7.06
N ALA A 230 5.33 7.12 -7.84
CA ALA A 230 5.98 6.05 -8.57
C ALA A 230 6.70 5.12 -7.58
N GLY A 231 6.57 3.81 -7.81
CA GLY A 231 7.12 2.79 -6.92
C GLY A 231 6.11 1.70 -6.59
N ARG A 232 6.49 0.86 -5.62
CA ARG A 232 5.71 -0.29 -5.17
C ARG A 232 4.62 0.15 -4.20
N HIS A 233 3.39 -0.25 -4.46
CA HIS A 233 2.22 -0.01 -3.63
C HIS A 233 1.49 -1.31 -3.32
N ASP A 234 1.02 -1.49 -2.09
CA ASP A 234 0.20 -2.64 -1.72
C ASP A 234 -1.29 -2.28 -1.86
N VAL A 235 -2.00 -3.05 -2.67
CA VAL A 235 -3.41 -2.84 -3.02
C VAL A 235 -4.25 -3.93 -2.40
N ARG A 236 -5.32 -3.55 -1.73
CA ARG A 236 -6.31 -4.46 -1.16
C ARG A 236 -7.72 -4.04 -1.56
N ILE A 237 -8.51 -4.97 -2.09
CA ILE A 237 -9.89 -4.76 -2.53
C ILE A 237 -10.79 -5.70 -1.75
N SER A 238 -11.79 -5.14 -1.07
CA SER A 238 -12.65 -5.88 -0.14
C SER A 238 -14.13 -5.53 -0.32
N LEU A 239 -14.98 -6.55 -0.40
CA LEU A 239 -16.43 -6.43 -0.49
C LEU A 239 -17.08 -7.40 0.51
N PRO A 240 -18.01 -6.98 1.37
CA PRO A 240 -18.67 -7.89 2.32
C PRO A 240 -19.31 -9.11 1.64
N GLY A 241 -19.06 -10.30 2.17
CA GLY A 241 -19.53 -11.56 1.59
C GLY A 241 -18.67 -12.12 0.45
N TYR A 242 -17.53 -11.50 0.17
CA TYR A 242 -16.56 -11.93 -0.85
C TYR A 242 -15.18 -12.10 -0.23
N LEU A 243 -14.39 -12.99 -0.83
CA LEU A 243 -12.97 -13.14 -0.51
C LEU A 243 -12.20 -11.87 -0.85
N GLU A 244 -11.37 -11.42 0.09
CA GLU A 244 -10.50 -10.27 -0.10
C GLU A 244 -9.46 -10.53 -1.19
N TYR A 245 -9.23 -9.52 -2.04
CA TYR A 245 -8.19 -9.55 -3.05
C TYR A 245 -7.04 -8.63 -2.65
N SER A 246 -5.81 -9.14 -2.63
CA SER A 246 -4.61 -8.36 -2.37
C SER A 246 -3.58 -8.55 -3.48
N THR A 247 -2.92 -7.48 -3.88
CA THR A 247 -1.85 -7.50 -4.88
C THR A 247 -0.86 -6.36 -4.63
N THR A 248 0.34 -6.48 -5.20
CA THR A 248 1.30 -5.39 -5.24
C THR A 248 1.30 -4.76 -6.64
N LEU A 249 1.25 -3.44 -6.70
CA LEU A 249 1.26 -2.64 -7.93
C LEU A 249 2.54 -1.80 -8.00
N ASN A 250 3.32 -1.92 -9.08
CA ASN A 250 4.41 -0.99 -9.37
C ASN A 250 3.90 0.14 -10.26
N VAL A 251 3.71 1.32 -9.66
CA VAL A 251 3.23 2.51 -10.37
C VAL A 251 4.38 3.21 -11.07
N GLY A 252 4.18 3.47 -12.36
CA GLY A 252 5.05 4.28 -13.21
C GLY A 252 4.34 5.55 -13.67
N ARG A 253 4.79 6.14 -14.79
CA ARG A 253 4.14 7.32 -15.37
C ARG A 253 2.86 7.00 -16.15
N ASP A 254 2.80 5.81 -16.76
CA ASP A 254 1.70 5.43 -17.62
C ASP A 254 0.45 5.05 -16.81
N PRO A 255 -0.75 5.41 -17.28
CA PRO A 255 -1.99 4.99 -16.63
C PRO A 255 -2.12 3.47 -16.56
N GLN A 256 -2.46 2.96 -15.37
CA GLN A 256 -2.69 1.54 -15.13
C GLN A 256 -4.15 1.27 -14.76
N THR A 257 -4.61 0.04 -14.98
CA THR A 257 -5.93 -0.42 -14.55
C THR A 257 -5.82 -1.75 -13.83
N VAL A 258 -6.37 -1.82 -12.62
CA VAL A 258 -6.56 -3.06 -11.86
C VAL A 258 -8.03 -3.46 -11.99
N ARG A 259 -8.28 -4.65 -12.57
CA ARG A 259 -9.61 -5.25 -12.65
C ARG A 259 -9.61 -6.56 -11.87
N VAL A 260 -10.64 -6.79 -11.05
CA VAL A 260 -10.79 -8.02 -10.28
C VAL A 260 -12.22 -8.55 -10.32
N ASP A 261 -12.37 -9.84 -10.59
CA ASP A 261 -13.61 -10.57 -10.34
C ASP A 261 -13.53 -11.18 -8.93
N LEU A 262 -14.33 -10.63 -8.02
CA LEU A 262 -14.36 -11.06 -6.63
C LEU A 262 -15.13 -12.37 -6.50
N ARG A 263 -14.58 -13.30 -5.74
CA ARG A 263 -15.21 -14.60 -5.48
C ARG A 263 -16.02 -14.54 -4.19
N PRO A 264 -17.30 -14.95 -4.19
CA PRO A 264 -18.09 -15.02 -2.97
C PRO A 264 -17.40 -15.88 -1.91
N GLU A 265 -17.46 -15.42 -0.66
CA GLU A 265 -17.00 -16.21 0.48
C GLU A 265 -18.09 -17.19 0.88
N VAL A 266 -17.84 -18.49 0.70
CA VAL A 266 -18.81 -19.53 1.06
C VAL A 266 -18.73 -19.81 2.56
N ARG A 267 -19.70 -19.27 3.31
CA ARG A 267 -19.82 -19.43 4.77
C ARG A 267 -20.87 -20.51 5.07
N GLN A 268 -20.41 -21.75 5.28
CA GLN A 268 -21.28 -22.93 5.46
C GLN A 268 -21.03 -23.67 6.77
N GLY A 269 -22.08 -24.31 7.30
CA GLY A 269 -22.04 -25.20 8.47
C GLY A 269 -22.92 -26.44 8.27
N SER A 270 -23.28 -27.11 9.38
CA SER A 270 -24.13 -28.31 9.35
C SER A 270 -25.11 -28.38 10.52
N LEU A 271 -26.14 -29.21 10.35
CA LEU A 271 -27.09 -29.58 11.39
C LEU A 271 -26.99 -31.08 11.67
N GLN A 272 -26.73 -31.44 12.93
CA GLN A 272 -26.94 -32.80 13.42
C GLN A 272 -28.34 -32.86 14.02
N ILE A 273 -29.18 -33.77 13.55
CA ILE A 273 -30.56 -33.91 14.04
C ILE A 273 -30.74 -35.32 14.56
N ASP A 274 -31.00 -35.41 15.86
CA ASP A 274 -31.29 -36.64 16.57
C ASP A 274 -32.77 -36.66 17.00
N SER A 275 -33.34 -37.86 17.18
CA SER A 275 -34.76 -38.05 17.52
C SER A 275 -34.92 -39.25 18.43
N ASN A 276 -35.86 -39.16 19.39
CA ASN A 276 -36.29 -40.31 20.19
C ASN A 276 -37.07 -41.37 19.36
N VAL A 277 -37.53 -41.01 18.16
CA VAL A 277 -38.13 -41.93 17.19
C VAL A 277 -37.17 -42.16 16.04
N GLN A 278 -36.66 -43.40 15.92
CA GLN A 278 -35.73 -43.77 14.86
C GLN A 278 -36.39 -43.71 13.47
N GLY A 279 -35.69 -43.13 12.50
CA GLY A 279 -36.17 -43.04 11.13
C GLY A 279 -37.23 -41.97 10.90
N ALA A 280 -37.50 -41.11 11.90
CA ALA A 280 -38.36 -39.93 11.78
C ALA A 280 -37.90 -39.05 10.62
N GLU A 281 -38.84 -38.52 9.83
CA GLU A 281 -38.53 -37.70 8.67
C GLU A 281 -38.18 -36.28 9.10
N VAL A 282 -37.15 -35.72 8.46
CA VAL A 282 -36.61 -34.39 8.76
C VAL A 282 -36.86 -33.45 7.60
N TYR A 283 -37.38 -32.27 7.89
CA TYR A 283 -37.62 -31.18 6.98
C TYR A 283 -36.83 -29.96 7.41
N ILE A 284 -36.15 -29.30 6.47
CA ILE A 284 -35.41 -28.05 6.68
C ILE A 284 -36.03 -27.01 5.74
N ASN A 285 -36.57 -25.93 6.30
CA ASN A 285 -37.36 -24.91 5.59
C ASN A 285 -38.46 -25.55 4.71
N ASP A 286 -39.23 -26.44 5.32
CA ASP A 286 -40.34 -27.19 4.73
C ASP A 286 -39.98 -28.13 3.56
N ARG A 287 -38.70 -28.27 3.23
CA ARG A 287 -38.19 -29.25 2.26
C ARG A 287 -37.69 -30.50 2.97
N ARG A 288 -38.11 -31.68 2.49
CA ARG A 288 -37.67 -32.97 3.03
C ARG A 288 -36.15 -33.11 2.83
N ALA A 289 -35.41 -33.16 3.94
CA ALA A 289 -33.96 -33.23 3.95
C ALA A 289 -33.45 -34.66 4.13
N GLY A 290 -34.14 -35.49 4.91
CA GLY A 290 -33.72 -36.86 5.20
C GLY A 290 -34.45 -37.47 6.38
N ARG A 291 -33.74 -38.28 7.18
CA ARG A 291 -34.27 -38.95 8.37
C ARG A 291 -33.33 -38.74 9.57
N ALA A 292 -33.86 -38.84 10.79
CA ALA A 292 -33.11 -38.79 12.04
C ALA A 292 -32.77 -40.21 12.56
N PRO A 293 -31.59 -40.42 13.17
CA PRO A 293 -30.49 -39.46 13.30
C PRO A 293 -29.82 -39.16 11.95
N GLY A 294 -29.37 -37.92 11.73
CA GLY A 294 -28.74 -37.51 10.47
C GLY A 294 -27.97 -36.19 10.53
N ASN A 295 -26.88 -36.10 9.76
CA ASN A 295 -26.08 -34.88 9.58
C ASN A 295 -26.36 -34.23 8.22
N PHE A 296 -26.71 -32.95 8.23
CA PHE A 296 -27.07 -32.16 7.05
C PHE A 296 -26.05 -31.03 6.86
N ALA A 297 -25.10 -31.20 5.94
CA ALA A 297 -23.96 -30.30 5.73
C ALA A 297 -24.16 -29.30 4.58
N ASN A 298 -23.18 -28.41 4.38
CA ASN A 298 -23.15 -27.37 3.33
C ASN A 298 -24.34 -26.40 3.41
N LEU A 299 -24.85 -26.16 4.62
CA LEU A 299 -25.90 -25.19 4.87
C LEU A 299 -25.25 -23.81 4.98
N ASN A 300 -25.68 -22.87 4.13
CA ASN A 300 -25.24 -21.48 4.23
C ASN A 300 -25.54 -20.92 5.63
N GLU A 301 -24.68 -20.07 6.15
CA GLU A 301 -24.90 -19.40 7.44
C GLU A 301 -26.26 -18.68 7.43
N GLY A 302 -27.09 -18.95 8.44
CA GLY A 302 -28.46 -18.45 8.49
C GLY A 302 -29.39 -19.20 9.43
N SER A 303 -30.65 -18.76 9.46
CA SER A 303 -31.72 -19.34 10.28
C SER A 303 -32.51 -20.39 9.50
N TYR A 304 -32.72 -21.56 10.10
CA TYR A 304 -33.40 -22.69 9.50
C TYR A 304 -34.56 -23.17 10.39
N ARG A 305 -35.75 -23.32 9.81
CA ARG A 305 -36.88 -24.01 10.44
C ARG A 305 -36.69 -25.51 10.26
N VAL A 306 -36.49 -26.23 11.35
CA VAL A 306 -36.38 -27.69 11.38
C VAL A 306 -37.70 -28.27 11.85
N ARG A 307 -38.25 -29.22 11.10
CA ARG A 307 -39.42 -29.99 11.48
C ARG A 307 -39.11 -31.48 11.40
N VAL A 308 -39.38 -32.22 12.47
CA VAL A 308 -39.18 -33.66 12.57
C VAL A 308 -40.53 -34.32 12.80
N THR A 309 -40.87 -35.30 11.97
CA THR A 309 -42.20 -35.94 11.95
C THR A 309 -42.07 -37.46 11.90
N ALA A 310 -43.02 -38.15 12.54
CA ALA A 310 -43.12 -39.61 12.49
C ALA A 310 -44.59 -40.04 12.64
N PRO A 311 -45.02 -41.15 12.01
CA PRO A 311 -46.39 -41.63 12.13
C PRO A 311 -46.79 -41.91 13.59
N GLY A 312 -47.93 -41.35 14.04
CA GLY A 312 -48.44 -41.50 15.41
C GLY A 312 -47.78 -40.60 16.45
N TYR A 313 -47.06 -39.55 16.01
CA TYR A 313 -46.40 -38.56 16.86
C TYR A 313 -46.69 -37.14 16.38
N GLU A 314 -46.76 -36.20 17.33
CA GLU A 314 -46.83 -34.77 17.05
C GLU A 314 -45.53 -34.29 16.38
N ASP A 315 -45.66 -33.44 15.36
CA ASP A 315 -44.53 -32.78 14.71
C ASP A 315 -43.72 -31.95 15.72
N TYR A 316 -42.41 -32.21 15.82
CA TYR A 316 -41.48 -31.33 16.52
C TYR A 316 -41.00 -30.24 15.56
N THR A 317 -41.18 -28.96 15.90
CA THR A 317 -40.69 -27.83 15.09
C THR A 317 -39.83 -26.89 15.92
N THR A 318 -38.68 -26.49 15.39
CA THR A 318 -37.78 -25.49 16.01
C THR A 318 -37.10 -24.62 14.95
N THR A 319 -36.50 -23.52 15.37
CA THR A 319 -35.67 -22.65 14.51
C THR A 319 -34.24 -22.62 15.06
N VAL A 320 -33.27 -22.86 14.19
CA VAL A 320 -31.84 -22.91 14.54
C VAL A 320 -31.01 -21.99 13.67
N ASN A 321 -30.01 -21.36 14.26
CA ASN A 321 -29.06 -20.52 13.55
C ASN A 321 -27.77 -21.31 13.27
N VAL A 322 -27.49 -21.61 12.01
CA VAL A 322 -26.25 -22.25 11.57
C VAL A 322 -25.20 -21.17 11.32
N ARG A 323 -24.01 -21.32 11.91
CA ARG A 323 -22.84 -20.47 11.66
C ARG A 323 -21.79 -21.20 10.84
N ALA A 324 -20.99 -20.47 10.09
CA ALA A 324 -19.89 -21.03 9.31
C ALA A 324 -18.95 -21.89 10.17
N GLY A 325 -18.58 -23.08 9.68
CA GLY A 325 -17.66 -24.02 10.33
C GLY A 325 -18.21 -24.74 11.56
N THR A 326 -19.49 -24.53 11.91
CA THR A 326 -20.11 -25.16 13.09
C THR A 326 -21.10 -26.26 12.72
N THR A 327 -21.20 -27.26 13.59
CA THR A 327 -22.30 -28.24 13.60
C THR A 327 -23.25 -27.89 14.75
N VAL A 328 -24.50 -27.57 14.44
CA VAL A 328 -25.53 -27.35 15.48
C VAL A 328 -26.35 -28.60 15.67
N THR A 329 -26.46 -29.08 16.91
CA THR A 329 -27.22 -30.29 17.24
C THR A 329 -28.65 -29.94 17.67
N VAL A 330 -29.64 -30.60 17.08
CA VAL A 330 -31.04 -30.57 17.46
C VAL A 330 -31.44 -31.94 17.98
N ASN A 331 -31.90 -32.00 19.23
CA ASN A 331 -32.46 -33.21 19.82
C ASN A 331 -34.00 -33.10 19.82
N ALA A 332 -34.64 -33.68 18.81
CA ALA A 332 -36.09 -33.68 18.68
C ALA A 332 -36.70 -34.73 19.64
N GLN A 333 -37.64 -34.28 20.47
CA GLN A 333 -38.42 -35.15 21.36
C GLN A 333 -39.87 -35.18 20.88
N LEU A 334 -40.19 -36.19 20.07
CA LEU A 334 -41.53 -36.40 19.53
C LEU A 334 -42.43 -37.00 20.60
N ARG A 335 -43.64 -36.46 20.72
CA ARG A 335 -44.66 -36.92 21.67
C ARG A 335 -45.69 -37.75 20.93
N SER A 336 -46.02 -38.93 21.44
CA SER A 336 -47.02 -39.79 20.82
C SER A 336 -48.39 -39.11 20.82
N GLU A 337 -49.10 -39.24 19.71
CA GLU A 337 -50.51 -38.85 19.55
C GLU A 337 -51.46 -39.89 20.14
N GLN A 338 -50.94 -41.01 20.63
CA GLN A 338 -51.71 -42.04 21.32
C GLN A 338 -51.65 -41.84 22.82
N SER A 339 -52.68 -42.32 23.51
CA SER A 339 -52.79 -42.33 24.96
C SER A 339 -53.18 -43.72 25.43
N ARG A 340 -52.55 -44.16 26.51
CA ARG A 340 -52.92 -45.40 27.21
C ARG A 340 -54.12 -45.12 28.11
N VAL A 341 -55.18 -45.88 27.93
CA VAL A 341 -56.35 -45.90 28.81
C VAL A 341 -56.35 -47.18 29.62
N THR A 342 -56.21 -47.05 30.93
CA THR A 342 -56.37 -48.18 31.84
C THR A 342 -57.75 -48.12 32.48
N LEU A 343 -58.63 -49.03 32.09
CA LEU A 343 -59.92 -49.23 32.74
C LEU A 343 -59.75 -50.19 33.93
N ARG A 344 -60.29 -49.82 35.08
CA ARG A 344 -60.33 -50.66 36.29
C ARG A 344 -61.78 -50.88 36.70
N SER A 345 -62.08 -52.11 37.10
CA SER A 345 -63.40 -52.47 37.61
C SER A 345 -63.29 -53.47 38.75
N ASN A 346 -64.25 -53.40 39.67
CA ASN A 346 -64.45 -54.36 40.75
C ASN A 346 -65.05 -55.70 40.27
N VAL A 347 -65.49 -55.80 39.01
CA VAL A 347 -66.11 -56.99 38.44
C VAL A 347 -65.20 -57.61 37.37
N GLU A 348 -64.68 -58.80 37.67
CA GLU A 348 -63.90 -59.61 36.72
C GLU A 348 -64.80 -60.13 35.59
N GLY A 349 -64.28 -60.14 34.37
CA GLY A 349 -65.02 -60.57 33.19
C GLY A 349 -66.00 -59.52 32.64
N ALA A 350 -66.09 -58.33 33.25
CA ALA A 350 -66.88 -57.23 32.71
C ALA A 350 -66.41 -56.87 31.30
N VAL A 351 -67.33 -56.76 30.34
CA VAL A 351 -67.04 -56.46 28.94
C VAL A 351 -66.94 -54.95 28.76
N VAL A 352 -65.87 -54.50 28.11
CA VAL A 352 -65.60 -53.09 27.82
C VAL A 352 -65.87 -52.81 26.35
N PHE A 353 -66.71 -51.82 26.08
CA PHE A 353 -66.95 -51.26 24.76
C PHE A 353 -66.39 -49.84 24.69
N VAL A 354 -65.85 -49.48 23.52
CA VAL A 354 -65.40 -48.13 23.20
C VAL A 354 -66.10 -47.69 21.93
N ASN A 355 -66.87 -46.59 22.01
CA ASN A 355 -67.73 -46.10 20.91
C ASN A 355 -68.58 -47.23 20.29
N GLY A 356 -69.16 -48.09 21.13
CA GLY A 356 -70.01 -49.21 20.71
C GLY A 356 -69.28 -50.46 20.20
N ARG A 357 -67.94 -50.44 20.05
CA ARG A 357 -67.14 -51.62 19.68
C ARG A 357 -66.60 -52.32 20.91
N GLN A 358 -66.78 -53.64 21.02
CA GLN A 358 -66.18 -54.42 22.10
C GLN A 358 -64.65 -54.44 21.97
N MET A 359 -63.96 -54.00 23.02
CA MET A 359 -62.49 -53.90 23.04
C MET A 359 -61.85 -55.04 23.85
N GLY A 360 -62.58 -55.63 24.78
CA GLY A 360 -62.08 -56.73 25.60
C GLY A 360 -62.89 -56.90 26.88
N THR A 361 -62.36 -57.69 27.81
CA THR A 361 -62.93 -57.90 29.14
C THR A 361 -61.94 -57.47 30.21
N ILE A 362 -62.46 -57.03 31.36
CA ILE A 362 -61.66 -56.74 32.55
C ILE A 362 -61.07 -58.06 33.05
N SER A 363 -59.75 -58.10 33.16
CA SER A 363 -59.04 -59.21 33.78
C SER A 363 -58.00 -58.75 34.79
N ARG A 364 -57.88 -59.48 35.91
CA ARG A 364 -57.02 -59.12 37.04
C ARG A 364 -57.27 -57.67 37.50
N GLY A 365 -58.55 -57.26 37.49
CA GLY A 365 -58.99 -55.93 37.92
C GLY A 365 -58.81 -54.80 36.91
N GLY A 366 -58.36 -55.04 35.67
CA GLY A 366 -58.35 -54.00 34.64
C GLY A 366 -58.22 -54.43 33.18
N LEU A 367 -58.24 -53.45 32.29
CA LEU A 367 -57.98 -53.56 30.86
C LEU A 367 -57.20 -52.34 30.40
N SER A 368 -56.08 -52.51 29.70
CA SER A 368 -55.33 -51.39 29.12
C SER A 368 -55.50 -51.34 27.60
N LEU A 369 -55.85 -50.18 27.09
CA LEU A 369 -56.04 -49.89 25.67
C LEU A 369 -55.07 -48.78 25.26
N THR A 370 -54.60 -48.80 24.02
CA THR A 370 -53.91 -47.66 23.40
C THR A 370 -54.84 -47.10 22.33
N LEU A 371 -55.22 -45.84 22.49
CA LEU A 371 -56.15 -45.16 21.61
C LEU A 371 -55.51 -43.85 21.14
N ASP A 372 -55.84 -43.40 19.93
CA ASP A 372 -55.47 -42.07 19.48
C ASP A 372 -56.11 -41.02 20.40
N ARG A 373 -55.53 -39.82 20.46
CA ARG A 373 -56.16 -38.72 21.19
C ARG A 373 -57.49 -38.35 20.56
N GLY A 374 -58.49 -38.11 21.40
CA GLY A 374 -59.84 -37.86 20.94
C GLY A 374 -60.88 -38.10 22.03
N VAL A 375 -62.15 -37.90 21.69
CA VAL A 375 -63.26 -38.10 22.61
C VAL A 375 -63.85 -39.50 22.41
N TYR A 376 -63.90 -40.28 23.48
CA TYR A 376 -64.41 -41.65 23.48
C TYR A 376 -65.49 -41.83 24.52
N GLU A 377 -66.50 -42.63 24.18
CA GLU A 377 -67.46 -43.19 25.12
C GLU A 377 -67.01 -44.60 25.52
N PHE A 378 -66.81 -44.82 26.82
CA PHE A 378 -66.49 -46.09 27.41
C PHE A 378 -67.73 -46.66 28.08
N VAL A 379 -68.09 -47.89 27.74
CA VAL A 379 -69.20 -48.62 28.34
C VAL A 379 -68.69 -49.90 28.97
N VAL A 380 -69.00 -50.13 30.24
CA VAL A 380 -68.60 -51.34 30.98
C VAL A 380 -69.85 -52.08 31.42
N ILE A 381 -69.98 -53.34 30.98
CA ILE A 381 -71.17 -54.18 31.18
C ILE A 381 -70.77 -55.50 31.82
N ALA A 382 -71.52 -55.94 32.83
CA ALA A 382 -71.38 -57.28 33.42
C ALA A 382 -72.77 -57.86 33.77
N PRO A 383 -72.98 -59.19 33.61
CA PRO A 383 -74.25 -59.82 33.97
C PRO A 383 -74.63 -59.59 35.44
N GLY A 384 -75.84 -59.11 35.70
CA GLY A 384 -76.34 -58.83 37.05
C GLY A 384 -75.90 -57.49 37.66
N TYR A 385 -75.24 -56.62 36.87
CA TYR A 385 -74.78 -55.30 37.30
C TYR A 385 -75.36 -54.18 36.43
N ARG A 386 -75.45 -52.96 36.99
CA ARG A 386 -75.81 -51.74 36.26
C ARG A 386 -74.68 -51.35 35.29
N THR A 387 -75.04 -50.96 34.07
CA THR A 387 -74.07 -50.48 33.06
C THR A 387 -73.43 -49.17 33.50
N SER A 388 -72.11 -49.07 33.34
CA SER A 388 -71.38 -47.81 33.48
C SER A 388 -71.10 -47.21 32.11
N VAL A 389 -71.34 -45.91 31.96
CA VAL A 389 -71.04 -45.13 30.75
C VAL A 389 -70.24 -43.90 31.14
N SER A 390 -69.09 -43.70 30.49
CA SER A 390 -68.21 -42.57 30.73
C SER A 390 -67.72 -41.99 29.40
N ARG A 391 -67.89 -40.68 29.21
CA ARG A 391 -67.33 -39.96 28.06
C ARG A 391 -66.07 -39.24 28.48
N VAL A 392 -64.96 -39.50 27.78
CA VAL A 392 -63.63 -39.00 28.16
C VAL A 392 -62.92 -38.46 26.94
N GLU A 393 -62.34 -37.27 27.08
CA GLU A 393 -61.40 -36.72 26.11
C GLU A 393 -59.98 -37.16 26.46
N LEU A 394 -59.41 -38.04 25.63
CA LEU A 394 -58.05 -38.52 25.76
C LEU A 394 -57.09 -37.47 25.22
N ARG A 395 -56.40 -36.78 26.13
CA ARG A 395 -55.29 -35.85 25.83
C ARG A 395 -53.93 -36.39 26.31
N ALA A 396 -53.95 -37.36 27.20
CA ALA A 396 -52.81 -38.06 27.78
C ALA A 396 -53.28 -39.40 28.37
N ASP A 397 -52.34 -40.20 28.86
CA ASP A 397 -52.64 -41.46 29.56
C ASP A 397 -53.63 -41.24 30.72
N VAL A 398 -54.65 -42.08 30.80
CA VAL A 398 -55.77 -41.93 31.74
C VAL A 398 -56.09 -43.27 32.39
N THR A 399 -56.39 -43.24 33.68
CA THR A 399 -56.99 -44.38 34.38
C THR A 399 -58.45 -44.09 34.70
N LEU A 400 -59.36 -44.94 34.20
CA LEU A 400 -60.79 -44.86 34.47
C LEU A 400 -61.16 -45.96 35.44
N THR A 401 -61.60 -45.59 36.64
CA THR A 401 -62.09 -46.57 37.62
C THR A 401 -63.61 -46.56 37.64
N THR A 402 -64.21 -47.73 37.44
CA THR A 402 -65.65 -47.92 37.48
C THR A 402 -65.97 -48.99 38.52
N ASN A 403 -66.78 -48.65 39.51
CA ASN A 403 -67.33 -49.63 40.45
C ASN A 403 -68.77 -49.95 40.05
N LEU A 404 -68.98 -51.15 39.51
CA LEU A 404 -70.31 -51.61 39.12
C LEU A 404 -71.11 -52.05 40.36
N SER A 405 -72.35 -51.61 40.43
CA SER A 405 -73.34 -51.99 41.45
C SER A 405 -74.27 -53.08 40.92
N ARG A 406 -74.66 -54.02 41.79
CA ARG A 406 -75.63 -55.06 41.43
C ARG A 406 -77.00 -54.43 41.13
N LEU A 407 -77.75 -55.06 40.23
CA LEU A 407 -79.07 -54.59 39.78
C LEU A 407 -80.09 -54.55 40.91
#